data_AF-A0A7W5LP86-F1
#
_entry.id   AF-A0A7W5LP86-F1
#
_cell.length_a   1.000
_cell.length_b   1.000
_cell.length_c   1.000
_cell.angle_alpha   90.00
_cell.angle_beta   90.00
_cell.angle_gamma   90.00
#
_symmetry.space_group_name_H-M   'P 1'
#
loop_
_entity.id
_entity.type
_entity.pdbx_description
1 polymer ?
#
loop_
_entity_poly.entity_id
_entity_poly.type
_entity_poly.pdbx_seq_one_letter_code
_entity_poly.pdbx_strand_id
1 'polypeptide(L)' 'MKDPERHKFLSEQARIYRKLIDTLEETHPGLGDLSPEGNHPLAFQSRQLLNYRQSLKTVLDFIAALEDE' A
#
# COMPACT_ATOMS: atom_id res chain seq x y z
N MET A 1 -4.14 20.65 20.81
CA MET A 1 -4.10 21.15 19.42
C MET A 1 -3.12 20.24 18.70
N LYS A 2 -3.56 19.47 17.67
CA LYS A 2 -2.66 18.56 16.94
C LYS A 2 -1.51 19.37 16.37
N ASP A 3 -0.27 18.90 16.56
CA ASP A 3 0.94 19.55 16.06
C ASP A 3 0.82 19.76 14.53
N PRO A 4 0.80 21.01 14.03
CA PRO A 4 0.62 21.30 12.60
C PRO A 4 1.74 20.72 11.72
N GLU A 5 2.96 20.64 12.23
CA GLU A 5 4.10 20.08 11.49
C GLU A 5 3.97 18.56 11.40
N ARG A 6 3.56 17.91 12.50
CA ARG A 6 3.23 16.48 12.52
C ARG A 6 2.12 16.14 11.54
N HIS A 7 1.01 16.89 11.56
CA HIS A 7 -0.10 16.68 10.63
C HIS A 7 0.37 16.79 9.17
N LYS A 8 1.08 17.87 8.82
CA LYS A 8 1.61 18.07 7.47
C LYS A 8 2.52 16.92 7.04
N PHE A 9 3.39 16.44 7.93
CA PHE A 9 4.27 15.32 7.66
C PHE A 9 3.48 14.03 7.40
N LEU A 10 2.56 13.66 8.29
CA LEU A 10 1.74 12.45 8.17
C LEU A 10 0.88 12.47 6.91
N SER A 11 0.25 13.60 6.59
CA SER A 11 -0.54 13.75 5.36
C SER A 11 0.31 13.57 4.09
N GLU A 12 1.54 14.10 4.07
CA GLU A 12 2.44 13.91 2.93
C GLU A 12 2.90 12.47 2.79
N GLN A 13 3.20 11.79 3.91
CA GLN A 13 3.52 10.35 3.88
C GLN A 13 2.32 9.56 3.35
N ALA A 14 1.11 9.78 3.87
CA ALA A 14 -0.10 9.11 3.42
C ALA A 14 -0.33 9.29 1.90
N ARG A 15 -0.10 10.50 1.38
CA ARG A 15 -0.18 10.80 -0.06
C ARG A 15 0.81 9.98 -0.88
N ILE A 16 2.05 9.82 -0.41
CA ILE A 16 3.09 9.03 -1.08
C ILE A 16 2.70 7.54 -1.11
N TYR A 17 2.28 6.96 0.02
CA TYR A 17 1.89 5.55 0.08
C TYR A 17 0.66 5.26 -0.76
N ARG A 18 -0.33 6.16 -0.78
CA ARG A 18 -1.50 6.06 -1.68
C ARG A 18 -1.05 6.00 -3.14
N LYS A 19 -0.20 6.94 -3.56
CA LYS A 19 0.31 6.97 -4.94
C LYS A 19 1.08 5.70 -5.33
N LEU A 20 1.85 5.12 -4.39
CA LEU A 20 2.55 3.86 -4.63
C LEU A 20 1.60 2.68 -4.82
N ILE A 21 0.53 2.61 -4.02
CA ILE A 21 -0.53 1.61 -4.18
C ILE A 21 -1.22 1.78 -5.53
N ASP A 22 -1.64 3.00 -5.86
CA ASP A 22 -2.33 3.30 -7.11
C ASP A 22 -1.46 2.92 -8.32
N THR A 23 -0.18 3.32 -8.31
CA THR A 23 0.78 2.96 -9.37
C THR A 23 0.96 1.45 -9.49
N LEU A 24 1.00 0.73 -8.36
CA LEU A 24 1.13 -0.73 -8.35
C LEU A 24 -0.10 -1.41 -8.95
N GLU A 25 -1.31 -0.92 -8.64
CA GLU A 25 -2.58 -1.44 -9.16
C GLU A 25 -2.78 -1.08 -10.65
N GLU A 26 -2.37 0.11 -11.08
CA GLU A 26 -2.40 0.55 -12.49
C GLU A 26 -1.42 -0.26 -13.36
N THR A 27 -0.22 -0.50 -12.87
CA THR A 27 0.83 -1.24 -13.61
C THR A 27 0.58 -2.75 -13.63
N HIS A 28 -0.21 -3.26 -12.68
CA HIS A 28 -0.56 -4.68 -12.56
C HIS A 28 -2.08 -4.84 -12.43
N PRO A 29 -2.84 -4.57 -13.51
CA PRO A 29 -4.29 -4.74 -13.48
C PRO A 29 -4.64 -6.19 -13.14
N GLY A 30 -5.58 -6.38 -12.21
CA GLY A 30 -5.94 -7.70 -11.71
C GLY A 30 -5.07 -8.23 -10.58
N LEU A 31 -4.11 -7.45 -10.04
CA LEU A 31 -3.33 -7.84 -8.86
C LEU A 31 -4.23 -8.19 -7.65
N GLY A 32 -5.44 -7.63 -7.55
CA GLY A 32 -6.44 -8.01 -6.54
C GLY A 32 -7.18 -9.31 -6.81
N ASP A 33 -7.29 -9.71 -8.08
CA ASP A 33 -8.08 -10.86 -8.53
C ASP A 33 -7.22 -12.09 -8.80
N LEU A 34 -5.90 -11.91 -8.88
CA LEU A 34 -4.93 -12.99 -8.96
C LEU A 34 -4.95 -13.76 -7.63
N SER A 35 -5.66 -14.89 -7.58
CA SER A 35 -5.32 -15.98 -6.66
C SER A 35 -4.10 -16.68 -7.28
N PRO A 36 -2.89 -16.56 -6.72
CA PRO A 36 -1.71 -17.22 -7.25
C PRO A 36 -1.77 -18.71 -6.93
N GLU A 37 -2.65 -19.44 -7.62
CA GLU A 37 -2.81 -20.88 -7.44
C GLU A 37 -1.85 -21.64 -8.36
N GLY A 38 -1.17 -22.62 -7.78
CA GLY A 38 -0.36 -23.60 -8.50
C GLY A 38 1.08 -23.19 -8.86
N ASN A 39 1.66 -23.98 -9.77
CA ASN A 39 3.05 -23.89 -10.27
C ASN A 39 3.17 -22.92 -11.46
N HIS A 40 2.31 -21.90 -11.56
CA HIS A 40 2.43 -20.93 -12.65
C HIS A 40 3.77 -20.17 -12.52
N PRO A 41 4.53 -19.97 -13.60
CA PRO A 41 5.84 -19.29 -13.54
C PRO A 41 5.79 -17.91 -12.89
N LEU A 42 4.64 -17.23 -13.00
CA LEU A 42 4.42 -15.90 -12.44
C LEU A 42 3.82 -15.92 -11.03
N ALA A 43 3.41 -17.07 -10.48
CA ALA A 43 2.74 -17.15 -9.18
C ALA A 43 3.62 -16.65 -8.02
N PHE A 44 4.95 -16.79 -8.14
CA PHE A 44 5.88 -16.22 -7.16
C PHE A 44 5.87 -14.69 -7.22
N GLN A 45 5.98 -14.11 -8.42
CA GLN A 45 5.99 -12.66 -8.63
C GLN A 45 4.66 -12.03 -8.21
N SER A 46 3.53 -12.65 -8.57
CA SER A 46 2.19 -12.20 -8.15
C SER A 46 2.05 -12.18 -6.63
N ARG A 47 2.57 -13.21 -5.92
CA ARG A 47 2.60 -13.23 -4.44
C ARG A 47 3.44 -12.11 -3.86
N GLN A 48 4.60 -11.83 -4.44
CA GLN A 48 5.45 -10.73 -3.97
C GLN A 48 4.77 -9.38 -4.14
N LEU A 49 4.13 -9.13 -5.29
CA LEU A 49 3.40 -7.88 -5.55
C LEU A 49 2.18 -7.74 -4.63
N LEU A 50 1.44 -8.82 -4.38
CA LEU A 50 0.33 -8.87 -3.42
C LEU A 50 0.79 -8.52 -2.00
N ASN A 51 1.87 -9.15 -1.54
CA ASN A 51 2.44 -8.89 -0.22
C ASN A 51 2.95 -7.45 -0.12
N TYR A 52 3.59 -6.94 -1.16
CA TYR A 52 4.07 -5.57 -1.19
C TYR A 52 2.91 -4.56 -1.10
N ARG A 53 1.83 -4.77 -1.88
CA ARG A 53 0.61 -3.98 -1.77
C ARG A 53 0.04 -4.00 -0.35
N GLN A 54 -0.01 -5.18 0.27
CA GLN A 54 -0.54 -5.32 1.62
C GLN A 54 0.32 -4.57 2.65
N SER A 55 1.65 -4.65 2.54
CA SER A 55 2.56 -3.89 3.39
C SER A 55 2.36 -2.37 3.26
N LEU A 56 2.17 -1.86 2.02
CA LEU A 56 1.87 -0.44 1.80
C LEU A 56 0.55 -0.02 2.47
N LYS A 57 -0.48 -0.87 2.39
CA LYS A 57 -1.77 -0.63 3.08
C LYS A 57 -1.61 -0.59 4.59
N THR A 58 -0.87 -1.53 5.17
CA THR A 58 -0.59 -1.56 6.62
C THR A 58 0.11 -0.28 7.08
N VAL A 59 1.07 0.23 6.31
CA VAL A 59 1.75 1.50 6.66
C VAL A 59 0.79 2.68 6.57
N LEU A 60 -0.10 2.69 5.58
CA LEU A 60 -1.11 3.74 5.43
C LEU A 60 -2.11 3.75 6.60
N ASP A 61 -2.55 2.58 7.04
CA ASP A 61 -3.42 2.42 8.21
C ASP A 61 -2.70 2.86 9.49
N PHE A 62 -1.40 2.57 9.61
CA PHE A 62 -0.58 3.05 10.73
C PHE A 62 -0.45 4.59 10.74
N ILE A 63 -0.25 5.22 9.59
CA ILE A 63 -0.22 6.68 9.47
C ILE A 63 -1.56 7.29 9.89
N ALA A 64 -2.68 6.68 9.49
CA ALA A 64 -4.01 7.14 9.91
C ALA A 64 -4.21 7.01 11.43
N ALA A 65 -3.77 5.90 12.03
CA ALA A 65 -3.81 5.72 13.48
C ALA A 65 -2.98 6.78 14.22
N LEU A 66 -1.78 7.09 13.72
CA LEU A 66 -0.95 8.17 14.26
C LEU A 66 -1.63 9.54 14.09
N GLU A 67 -2.40 9.76 13.04
CA GLU A 67 -3.10 11.03 12.86
C GLU A 67 -4.26 11.18 13.84
N ASP A 68 -4.90 10.09 14.27
CA ASP A 68 -6.01 10.09 15.21
C ASP A 68 -5.60 10.31 16.68
N GLU A 69 -4.38 9.90 17.06
CA GLU A 69 -3.73 10.17 18.36
C GLU A 69 -3.37 11.65 18.57
#